data_AF-A0A351TR70-F1
#
_entry.id   AF-A0A351TR70-F1
#
_cell.length_a   1.000
_cell.length_b   1.000
_cell.length_c   1.000
_cell.angle_alpha   90.00
_cell.angle_beta   90.00
_cell.angle_gamma   90.00
#
_symmetry.space_group_name_H-M   'P 1'
#
loop_
_entity.id
_entity.type
_entity.pdbx_description
1 polymer ?
#
loop_
_entity_poly.entity_id
_entity_poly.type
_entity_poly.pdbx_seq_one_letter_code
_entity_poly.pdbx_strand_id
1 'polypeptide(L)'
;MANDNHLSSVTCYNVTMPNNTYYNEFFEIGQQKINFSLYELGLPEADPVYTLKKVMEELDYSGLLSRYSDKGRKGYNPIMLYAVVTYANMRGIRAVDRIVELCERDLAFIWLTQGQKPKRDAFYEFKGSRLTPQILEDLHYQFLRRLQREGLVTLKELFIDGTKLEANANRYTFVWRGSINYHLAGLLDTIDALYQRYNLFLTENGYDGKYGLGQAQMFIIEGMDKVREVIEKNRSRKLTRHKKISNNTVIEIDACSPLEIQKLQCGLSKIADGEGIAFVEGKGKHKPQLQLLYEELEE
;
A
#
# COMPACT_ATOMS: atom_id res chain seq x y z
N MET A 1 -23.71 0.06 -48.05
CA MET A 1 -22.91 -0.55 -49.14
C MET A 1 -21.91 0.49 -49.60
N ALA A 2 -20.71 0.48 -49.02
CA ALA A 2 -19.58 1.28 -49.48
C ALA A 2 -18.46 0.29 -49.80
N ASN A 3 -18.23 0.10 -51.09
CA ASN A 3 -17.15 -0.72 -51.64
C ASN A 3 -15.91 0.18 -51.75
N ASP A 4 -15.09 0.20 -50.71
CA ASP A 4 -13.77 0.82 -50.77
C ASP A 4 -12.71 -0.25 -51.04
N ASN A 5 -12.79 -0.86 -52.23
CA ASN A 5 -11.67 -1.57 -52.83
C ASN A 5 -10.76 -0.54 -53.53
N HIS A 6 -10.05 0.25 -52.73
CA HIS A 6 -9.00 1.16 -53.20
C HIS A 6 -7.63 0.67 -52.72
N LEU A 7 -7.19 -0.48 -53.26
CA LEU A 7 -5.77 -0.75 -53.47
C LEU A 7 -5.60 -1.24 -54.90
N SER A 8 -5.12 -0.30 -55.71
CA SER A 8 -4.88 -0.31 -57.15
C SER A 8 -3.94 -1.42 -57.61
N SER A 9 -4.22 -1.92 -58.81
CA SER A 9 -3.41 -2.75 -59.71
C SER A 9 -1.96 -2.98 -59.31
N VAL A 10 -1.65 -4.24 -58.98
CA VAL A 10 -0.28 -4.76 -58.95
C VAL A 10 0.32 -4.59 -60.34
N THR A 11 1.27 -3.67 -60.47
CA THR A 11 2.10 -3.53 -61.66
C THR A 11 3.13 -4.66 -61.63
N CYS A 12 2.90 -5.70 -62.42
CA CYS A 12 3.82 -6.82 -62.60
C CYS A 12 4.99 -6.38 -63.50
N TYR A 13 5.97 -5.67 -62.95
CA TYR A 13 7.28 -5.58 -63.60
C TYR A 13 8.02 -6.90 -63.38
N ASN A 14 8.11 -7.72 -64.44
CA ASN A 14 9.03 -8.86 -64.49
C ASN A 14 10.47 -8.34 -64.60
N VAL A 15 11.01 -7.86 -63.48
CA VAL A 15 12.45 -7.84 -63.25
C VAL A 15 12.77 -9.20 -62.64
N THR A 16 13.59 -10.00 -63.31
CA THR A 16 14.06 -11.30 -62.83
C THR A 16 14.91 -11.07 -61.57
N MET A 17 14.25 -10.97 -60.43
CA MET A 17 14.87 -10.88 -59.12
C MET A 17 15.56 -12.23 -58.84
N PRO A 18 16.88 -12.26 -58.62
CA PRO A 18 17.58 -13.50 -58.30
C PRO A 18 17.12 -14.00 -56.93
N ASN A 19 16.61 -15.24 -56.88
CA ASN A 19 16.16 -15.98 -55.69
C ASN A 19 15.23 -15.22 -54.72
N ASN A 20 13.93 -15.22 -55.04
CA ASN A 20 12.86 -14.65 -54.20
C ASN A 20 12.49 -15.53 -52.97
N THR A 21 13.37 -16.46 -52.54
CA THR A 21 13.08 -17.41 -51.46
C THR A 21 12.82 -16.70 -50.13
N TYR A 22 13.69 -15.76 -49.74
CA TYR A 22 13.50 -14.99 -48.51
C TYR A 22 12.21 -14.16 -48.52
N TYR A 23 11.83 -13.60 -49.67
CA TYR A 23 10.61 -12.82 -49.82
C TYR A 23 9.38 -13.70 -49.71
N ASN A 24 9.37 -14.83 -50.43
CA ASN A 24 8.27 -15.79 -50.37
C ASN A 24 8.14 -16.45 -48.99
N GLU A 25 9.25 -16.68 -48.30
CA GLU A 25 9.28 -17.22 -46.94
C GLU A 25 8.74 -16.21 -45.92
N PHE A 26 9.17 -14.94 -45.99
CA PHE A 26 8.73 -13.89 -45.06
C PHE A 26 7.28 -13.48 -45.26
N PHE A 27 6.83 -13.27 -46.51
CA PHE A 27 5.46 -12.88 -46.82
C PHE A 27 4.50 -14.07 -46.91
N GLU A 28 5.01 -15.29 -46.68
CA GLU A 28 4.26 -16.56 -46.74
C GLU A 28 3.43 -16.69 -48.04
N ILE A 29 3.97 -16.16 -49.16
CA ILE A 29 3.25 -16.11 -50.44
C ILE A 29 3.06 -17.55 -50.95
N GLY A 30 1.80 -18.01 -50.97
CA GLY A 30 1.44 -19.37 -51.35
C GLY A 30 0.39 -19.97 -50.43
N GLN A 31 0.59 -21.22 -50.02
CA GLN A 31 -0.33 -21.93 -49.12
C GLN A 31 -0.23 -21.38 -47.70
N GLN A 32 -1.37 -21.13 -47.04
CA GLN A 32 -1.42 -20.73 -45.63
C GLN A 32 -0.64 -21.74 -44.77
N LYS A 33 0.43 -21.27 -44.13
CA LYS A 33 1.18 -22.04 -43.14
C LYS A 33 0.70 -21.63 -41.75
N ILE A 34 0.32 -22.61 -40.93
CA ILE A 34 0.12 -22.36 -39.51
C ILE A 34 1.51 -22.21 -38.90
N ASN A 35 1.79 -21.08 -38.27
CA ASN A 35 3.06 -20.89 -37.59
C ASN A 35 3.09 -21.67 -36.27
N PHE A 36 3.60 -22.90 -36.30
CA PHE A 36 3.71 -23.74 -35.11
C PHE A 36 4.75 -23.25 -34.09
N SER A 37 5.64 -22.31 -34.46
CA SER A 37 6.57 -21.69 -33.51
C SER A 37 5.85 -20.84 -32.47
N LEU A 38 4.56 -20.52 -32.65
CA LEU A 38 3.72 -19.90 -31.63
C LEU A 38 3.64 -20.73 -30.33
N TYR A 39 3.77 -22.05 -30.40
CA TYR A 39 3.81 -22.93 -29.22
C TYR A 39 5.16 -22.91 -28.51
N GLU A 40 6.21 -22.45 -29.19
CA GLU A 40 7.56 -22.28 -28.62
C GLU A 40 7.72 -20.91 -27.95
N LEU A 41 6.74 -20.00 -28.09
CA LEU A 41 6.73 -18.72 -27.41
C LEU A 41 6.54 -18.94 -25.90
N GLY A 42 7.63 -18.78 -25.17
CA GLY A 42 7.67 -18.80 -23.71
C GLY A 42 8.27 -17.52 -23.15
N LEU A 43 8.03 -17.28 -21.87
CA LEU A 43 8.77 -16.26 -21.13
C LEU A 43 10.15 -16.83 -20.75
N PRO A 44 11.19 -15.98 -20.70
CA PRO A 44 12.47 -16.38 -20.13
C PRO A 44 12.30 -16.90 -18.69
N GLU A 45 13.07 -17.91 -18.28
CA GLU A 45 12.97 -18.47 -16.92
C GLU A 45 13.21 -17.43 -15.82
N ALA A 46 13.99 -16.39 -16.10
CA ALA A 46 14.30 -15.29 -15.19
C ALA A 46 13.33 -14.10 -15.29
N ASP A 47 12.17 -14.25 -15.96
CA ASP A 47 11.22 -13.14 -16.08
C ASP A 47 10.68 -12.73 -14.70
N PRO A 48 10.65 -11.41 -14.38
CA PRO A 48 10.17 -10.93 -13.09
C PRO A 48 8.71 -11.28 -12.78
N VAL A 49 7.91 -11.68 -13.77
CA VAL A 49 6.50 -12.07 -13.56
C VAL A 49 6.40 -13.29 -12.64
N TYR A 50 7.36 -14.21 -12.71
CA TYR A 50 7.39 -15.40 -11.85
C TYR A 50 7.69 -15.04 -10.41
N THR A 51 8.67 -14.16 -10.21
CA THR A 51 9.02 -13.63 -8.88
C THR A 51 7.83 -12.88 -8.28
N LEU A 52 7.17 -12.02 -9.06
CA LEU A 52 5.98 -11.31 -8.62
C LEU A 52 4.89 -12.28 -8.15
N LYS A 53 4.57 -13.30 -8.94
CA LYS A 53 3.51 -14.26 -8.58
C LYS A 53 3.84 -14.99 -7.28
N LYS A 54 5.08 -15.44 -7.11
CA LYS A 54 5.57 -16.05 -5.87
C LYS A 54 5.49 -15.08 -4.67
N VAL A 55 5.82 -13.81 -4.91
CA VAL A 55 5.70 -12.75 -3.89
C VAL A 55 4.24 -12.61 -3.43
N MET A 56 3.34 -12.61 -4.40
CA MET A 56 1.91 -12.38 -4.21
C MET A 56 1.17 -13.56 -3.59
N GLU A 57 1.67 -14.79 -3.70
CA GLU A 57 1.06 -15.99 -3.12
C GLU A 57 1.02 -15.98 -1.57
N GLU A 58 1.95 -15.28 -0.93
CA GLU A 58 2.05 -15.22 0.54
C GLU A 58 1.26 -14.04 1.16
N LEU A 59 0.64 -13.18 0.33
CA LEU A 59 -0.17 -12.06 0.81
C LEU A 59 -1.59 -12.52 1.17
N ASP A 60 -2.15 -11.94 2.23
CA ASP A 60 -3.55 -12.10 2.60
C ASP A 60 -4.43 -11.10 1.85
N TYR A 61 -5.32 -11.62 1.01
CA TYR A 61 -6.29 -10.86 0.22
C TYR A 61 -7.69 -10.83 0.85
N SER A 62 -7.87 -11.31 2.09
CA SER A 62 -9.17 -11.37 2.77
C SER A 62 -9.91 -10.02 2.73
N GLY A 63 -9.22 -8.92 3.01
CA GLY A 63 -9.75 -7.56 2.92
C GLY A 63 -10.25 -7.19 1.53
N LEU A 64 -9.51 -7.56 0.47
CA LEU A 64 -9.91 -7.32 -0.92
C LEU A 64 -11.10 -8.18 -1.33
N LEU A 65 -11.07 -9.48 -0.99
CA LEU A 65 -12.10 -10.44 -1.35
C LEU A 65 -13.44 -10.13 -0.67
N SER A 66 -13.43 -9.57 0.55
CA SER A 66 -14.64 -9.16 1.28
C SER A 66 -15.51 -8.14 0.53
N ARG A 67 -14.92 -7.39 -0.42
CA ARG A 67 -15.62 -6.39 -1.24
C ARG A 67 -16.35 -6.99 -2.44
N TYR A 68 -16.13 -8.26 -2.71
CA TYR A 68 -16.76 -8.98 -3.80
C TYR A 68 -17.92 -9.82 -3.25
N SER A 69 -19.02 -9.83 -4.02
CA SER A 69 -20.19 -10.64 -3.71
C SER A 69 -20.11 -11.94 -4.51
N ASP A 70 -20.49 -13.05 -3.89
CA ASP A 70 -20.65 -14.34 -4.57
C ASP A 70 -21.93 -14.39 -5.42
N LYS A 71 -22.79 -13.36 -5.35
CA LYS A 71 -24.05 -13.28 -6.07
C LYS A 71 -23.90 -12.49 -7.37
N GLY A 72 -24.40 -13.06 -8.47
CA GLY A 72 -24.46 -12.43 -9.78
C GLY A 72 -23.50 -13.05 -10.80
N ARG A 73 -23.17 -12.28 -11.85
CA ARG A 73 -22.24 -12.73 -12.89
C ARG A 73 -20.82 -12.81 -12.33
N LYS A 74 -20.13 -13.94 -12.52
CA LYS A 74 -18.72 -14.09 -12.16
C LYS A 74 -17.89 -13.03 -12.89
N GLY A 75 -17.33 -12.09 -12.14
CA GLY A 75 -16.38 -11.10 -12.63
C GLY A 75 -14.97 -11.67 -12.80
N TYR A 76 -14.02 -10.79 -13.12
CA TYR A 76 -12.60 -11.12 -13.11
C TYR A 76 -12.11 -11.40 -11.69
N ASN A 77 -11.09 -12.26 -11.55
CA ASN A 77 -10.49 -12.53 -10.25
C ASN A 77 -9.82 -11.24 -9.70
N PRO A 78 -10.18 -10.78 -8.49
CA PRO A 78 -9.61 -9.56 -7.91
C PRO A 78 -8.09 -9.62 -7.70
N ILE A 79 -7.57 -10.81 -7.34
CA ILE A 79 -6.14 -11.05 -7.14
C ILE A 79 -5.39 -10.94 -8.47
N MET A 80 -5.99 -11.45 -9.55
CA MET A 80 -5.45 -11.32 -10.90
C MET A 80 -5.39 -9.85 -11.34
N LEU A 81 -6.45 -9.08 -11.11
CA LEU A 81 -6.46 -7.64 -11.42
C LEU A 81 -5.40 -6.89 -10.62
N TYR A 82 -5.27 -7.20 -9.33
CA TYR A 82 -4.21 -6.64 -8.49
C TYR A 82 -2.81 -7.00 -9.03
N ALA A 83 -2.59 -8.26 -9.41
CA ALA A 83 -1.30 -8.72 -9.95
C ALA A 83 -0.93 -8.01 -11.24
N VAL A 84 -1.88 -7.84 -12.16
CA VAL A 84 -1.66 -7.11 -13.41
C VAL A 84 -1.31 -5.64 -13.14
N VAL A 85 -2.04 -4.98 -12.23
CA VAL A 85 -1.77 -3.58 -11.88
C VAL A 85 -0.39 -3.43 -11.22
N THR A 86 -0.04 -4.35 -10.32
CA THR A 86 1.27 -4.34 -9.65
C THR A 86 2.40 -4.59 -10.64
N TYR A 87 2.26 -5.57 -11.54
CA TYR A 87 3.26 -5.83 -12.59
C TYR A 87 3.40 -4.66 -13.57
N ALA A 88 2.29 -4.04 -13.96
CA ALA A 88 2.31 -2.84 -14.79
C ALA A 88 3.09 -1.71 -14.10
N ASN A 89 2.83 -1.48 -12.81
CA ASN A 89 3.56 -0.49 -12.02
C ASN A 89 5.05 -0.81 -11.91
N MET A 90 5.44 -2.08 -11.73
CA MET A 90 6.85 -2.51 -11.73
C MET A 90 7.54 -2.19 -13.07
N ARG A 91 6.83 -2.33 -14.20
CA ARG A 91 7.32 -1.93 -15.53
C ARG A 91 7.18 -0.43 -15.83
N GLY A 92 6.71 0.39 -14.87
CA GLY A 92 6.53 1.84 -15.03
C GLY A 92 5.27 2.26 -15.81
N ILE A 93 4.33 1.34 -16.03
CA ILE A 93 3.14 1.52 -16.88
C ILE A 93 1.94 1.86 -16.00
N ARG A 94 1.49 3.12 -16.08
CA ARG A 94 0.39 3.64 -15.23
C ARG A 94 -0.93 3.83 -15.96
N ALA A 95 -0.90 3.99 -17.29
CA ALA A 95 -2.09 4.22 -18.10
C ALA A 95 -2.91 2.93 -18.27
N VAL A 96 -4.18 2.97 -17.85
CA VAL A 96 -5.09 1.80 -17.93
C VAL A 96 -5.23 1.29 -19.36
N ASP A 97 -5.34 2.21 -20.32
CA ASP A 97 -5.45 1.87 -21.73
C ASP A 97 -4.26 1.05 -22.23
N ARG A 98 -3.06 1.39 -21.76
CA ARG A 98 -1.83 0.66 -22.08
C ARG A 98 -1.80 -0.71 -21.40
N ILE A 99 -2.29 -0.80 -20.16
CA ILE A 99 -2.41 -2.09 -19.45
C ILE A 99 -3.34 -3.04 -20.20
N VAL A 100 -4.50 -2.55 -20.67
CA VAL A 100 -5.45 -3.36 -21.45
C VAL A 100 -4.82 -3.84 -22.75
N GLU A 101 -4.10 -2.98 -23.47
CA GLU A 101 -3.37 -3.39 -24.68
C GLU A 101 -2.32 -4.48 -24.38
N LEU A 102 -1.59 -4.35 -23.27
CA LEU A 102 -0.58 -5.34 -22.88
C LEU A 102 -1.19 -6.68 -22.49
N CYS A 103 -2.36 -6.70 -21.84
CA CYS A 103 -3.12 -7.93 -21.60
C CYS A 103 -3.49 -8.69 -22.88
N GLU A 104 -3.47 -8.04 -24.04
CA GLU A 104 -3.74 -8.69 -25.33
C GLU A 104 -2.49 -9.05 -26.13
N ARG A 105 -1.36 -8.38 -25.87
CA ARG A 105 -0.17 -8.43 -26.74
C ARG A 105 1.09 -8.96 -26.05
N ASP A 106 1.26 -8.70 -24.76
CA ASP A 106 2.47 -9.07 -24.02
C ASP A 106 2.28 -10.41 -23.31
N LEU A 107 3.24 -11.33 -23.53
CA LEU A 107 3.15 -12.70 -23.04
C LEU A 107 3.11 -12.78 -21.51
N ALA A 108 3.78 -11.88 -20.79
CA ALA A 108 3.78 -11.87 -19.33
C ALA A 108 2.41 -11.44 -18.78
N PHE A 109 1.78 -10.46 -19.41
CA PHE A 109 0.43 -10.03 -19.04
C PHE A 109 -0.61 -11.08 -19.40
N ILE A 110 -0.52 -11.70 -20.59
CA ILE A 110 -1.38 -12.81 -21.00
C ILE A 110 -1.27 -13.99 -20.04
N TRP A 111 -0.04 -14.30 -19.59
CA TRP A 111 0.21 -15.35 -18.61
C TRP A 111 -0.40 -15.03 -17.25
N LEU A 112 -0.25 -13.79 -16.76
CA LEU A 112 -0.89 -13.33 -15.52
C LEU A 112 -2.42 -13.39 -15.58
N THR A 113 -3.01 -13.01 -16.71
CA THR A 113 -4.47 -13.03 -16.90
C THR A 113 -5.01 -14.41 -17.29
N GLN A 114 -4.16 -15.42 -17.47
CA GLN A 114 -4.54 -16.73 -17.98
C GLN A 114 -5.30 -16.65 -19.32
N GLY A 115 -4.90 -15.71 -20.19
CA GLY A 115 -5.55 -15.45 -21.47
C GLY A 115 -6.86 -14.66 -21.40
N GLN A 116 -7.32 -14.26 -20.21
CA GLN A 116 -8.46 -13.36 -20.08
C GLN A 116 -8.08 -11.95 -20.55
N LYS A 117 -9.06 -11.22 -21.08
CA LYS A 117 -8.89 -9.86 -21.62
C LYS A 117 -9.73 -8.85 -20.86
N PRO A 118 -9.28 -8.41 -19.65
CA PRO A 118 -10.00 -7.42 -18.88
C PRO A 118 -10.13 -6.10 -19.65
N LYS A 119 -11.34 -5.55 -19.67
CA LYS A 119 -11.62 -4.25 -20.29
C LYS A 119 -11.25 -3.09 -19.36
N ARG A 120 -11.18 -1.89 -19.93
CA ARG A 120 -10.90 -0.64 -19.21
C ARG A 120 -11.82 -0.46 -18.00
N ASP A 121 -13.12 -0.70 -18.17
CA ASP A 121 -14.12 -0.56 -17.11
C ASP A 121 -13.82 -1.44 -15.88
N ALA A 122 -13.32 -2.66 -16.10
CA ALA A 122 -12.96 -3.56 -15.01
C ALA A 122 -11.80 -3.00 -14.18
N PHE A 123 -10.81 -2.38 -14.82
CA PHE A 123 -9.70 -1.73 -14.10
C PHE A 123 -10.12 -0.43 -13.41
N TYR A 124 -10.99 0.37 -14.02
CA TYR A 124 -11.50 1.58 -13.37
C TYR A 124 -12.39 1.27 -12.17
N GLU A 125 -13.29 0.29 -12.28
CA GLU A 125 -14.07 -0.19 -11.15
C GLU A 125 -13.15 -0.74 -10.06
N PHE A 126 -12.18 -1.58 -10.42
CA PHE A 126 -11.23 -2.15 -9.47
C PHE A 126 -10.45 -1.07 -8.71
N LYS A 127 -9.83 -0.11 -9.41
CA LYS A 127 -9.02 0.95 -8.79
C LYS A 127 -9.86 1.99 -8.05
N GLY A 128 -11.08 2.26 -8.49
CA GLY A 128 -11.91 3.33 -7.96
C GLY A 128 -12.81 2.92 -6.80
N SER A 129 -13.39 1.71 -6.84
CA SER A 129 -14.40 1.29 -5.85
C SER A 129 -13.97 0.10 -4.99
N ARG A 130 -13.18 -0.83 -5.55
CA ARG A 130 -12.84 -2.10 -4.87
C ARG A 130 -11.54 -2.01 -4.07
N LEU A 131 -10.49 -1.43 -4.67
CA LEU A 131 -9.19 -1.23 -4.04
C LEU A 131 -9.20 0.06 -3.23
N THR A 132 -9.80 0.01 -2.04
CA THR A 132 -9.80 1.17 -1.14
C THR A 132 -8.39 1.48 -0.64
N PRO A 133 -8.10 2.74 -0.24
CA PRO A 133 -6.81 3.12 0.32
C PRO A 133 -6.37 2.22 1.48
N GLN A 134 -7.31 1.84 2.36
CA GLN A 134 -7.06 0.96 3.50
C GLN A 134 -6.59 -0.44 3.08
N ILE A 135 -7.24 -1.04 2.07
CA ILE A 135 -6.86 -2.36 1.56
C ILE A 135 -5.49 -2.30 0.88
N LEU A 136 -5.22 -1.22 0.14
CA LEU A 136 -3.93 -1.01 -0.50
C LEU A 136 -2.81 -0.81 0.53
N GLU A 137 -3.05 -0.02 1.58
CA GLU A 137 -2.09 0.17 2.68
C GLU A 137 -1.79 -1.15 3.39
N ASP A 138 -2.80 -1.96 3.68
CA ASP A 138 -2.62 -3.28 4.30
C ASP A 138 -1.79 -4.24 3.42
N LEU A 139 -2.14 -4.38 2.14
CA LEU A 139 -1.37 -5.21 1.20
C LEU A 139 0.07 -4.71 1.03
N HIS A 140 0.28 -3.38 1.01
CA HIS A 140 1.61 -2.80 0.96
C HIS A 140 2.41 -3.14 2.22
N TYR A 141 1.78 -3.02 3.39
CA TYR A 141 2.42 -3.33 4.67
C TYR A 141 2.84 -4.80 4.76
N GLN A 142 1.98 -5.72 4.33
CA GLN A 142 2.32 -7.14 4.24
C GLN A 142 3.53 -7.38 3.32
N PHE A 143 3.59 -6.68 2.18
CA PHE A 143 4.74 -6.75 1.26
C PHE A 143 6.04 -6.23 1.90
N LEU A 144 6.01 -5.08 2.59
CA LEU A 144 7.19 -4.56 3.30
C LEU A 144 7.68 -5.51 4.40
N ARG A 145 6.76 -6.12 5.17
CA ARG A 145 7.12 -7.14 6.16
C ARG A 145 7.79 -8.34 5.54
N ARG A 146 7.36 -8.76 4.36
CA ARG A 146 8.00 -9.85 3.64
C ARG A 146 9.44 -9.47 3.28
N LEU A 147 9.66 -8.28 2.72
CA LEU A 147 11.00 -7.79 2.41
C LEU A 147 11.90 -7.70 3.65
N GLN A 148 11.33 -7.31 4.80
CA GLN A 148 12.03 -7.32 6.08
C GLN A 148 12.41 -8.73 6.51
N ARG A 149 11.48 -9.69 6.44
CA ARG A 149 11.73 -11.10 6.78
C ARG A 149 12.80 -11.74 5.90
N GLU A 150 12.82 -11.39 4.62
CA GLU A 150 13.86 -11.82 3.67
C GLU A 150 15.19 -11.06 3.84
N GLY A 151 15.25 -10.06 4.72
CA GLY A 151 16.46 -9.28 5.02
C GLY A 151 16.83 -8.28 3.92
N LEU A 152 15.93 -8.02 2.97
CA LEU A 152 16.14 -7.08 1.86
C LEU A 152 16.00 -5.62 2.30
N VAL A 153 15.20 -5.37 3.34
CA VAL A 153 14.95 -4.03 3.89
C VAL A 153 15.01 -4.07 5.42
N THR A 154 15.55 -3.03 6.04
CA THR A 154 15.53 -2.85 7.49
C THR A 154 14.51 -1.77 7.85
N LEU A 155 13.43 -2.13 8.56
CA LEU A 155 12.37 -1.19 8.99
C LEU A 155 12.67 -0.50 10.34
N LYS A 156 13.93 -0.47 10.77
CA LYS A 156 14.32 0.06 12.09
C LYS A 156 14.39 1.58 12.13
N GLU A 157 14.72 2.20 11.01
CA GLU A 157 15.01 3.63 10.94
C GLU A 157 14.19 4.24 9.80
N LEU A 158 13.45 5.30 10.12
CA LEU A 158 12.68 6.08 9.15
C LEU A 158 13.45 7.35 8.84
N PHE A 159 13.90 7.49 7.59
CA PHE A 159 14.52 8.71 7.10
C PHE A 159 13.48 9.50 6.31
N ILE A 160 13.08 10.64 6.87
CA ILE A 160 12.25 11.63 6.18
C ILE A 160 13.21 12.64 5.53
N ASP A 161 12.91 13.15 4.34
CA ASP A 161 13.78 14.15 3.71
C ASP A 161 14.00 15.36 4.65
N GLY A 162 15.25 15.78 4.82
CA GLY A 162 15.66 16.75 5.83
C GLY A 162 15.89 16.20 7.25
N THR A 163 15.92 14.86 7.46
CA THR A 163 16.25 14.27 8.77
C THR A 163 17.66 14.71 9.18
N LYS A 164 17.72 15.63 10.14
CA LYS A 164 18.97 16.02 10.79
C LYS A 164 19.34 14.89 11.74
N LEU A 165 20.31 14.07 11.34
CA LEU A 165 20.93 13.10 12.24
C LEU A 165 21.77 13.89 13.24
N GLU A 166 21.20 14.11 14.43
CA GLU A 166 21.97 14.69 15.52
C GLU A 166 23.17 13.78 15.82
N ALA A 167 24.35 14.38 15.94
CA ALA A 167 25.51 13.64 16.40
C ALA A 167 25.16 13.03 17.77
N ASN A 168 25.42 11.73 17.94
CA ASN A 168 25.27 11.05 19.23
C ASN A 168 26.33 11.57 20.22
N ALA A 169 26.12 12.80 20.68
CA ALA A 169 26.94 13.54 21.62
C ALA A 169 26.23 13.64 22.97
N ASN A 170 25.43 12.61 23.32
CA ASN A 170 24.84 12.55 24.64
C ASN A 170 26.00 12.49 25.66
N ARG A 171 25.98 13.42 26.63
CA ARG A 171 26.97 13.48 27.72
C ARG A 171 27.02 12.17 28.51
N TYR A 172 25.96 11.37 28.45
CA TYR A 172 25.86 10.04 29.03
C TYR A 172 25.84 8.99 27.91
N THR A 173 26.97 8.33 27.68
CA THR A 173 27.09 7.19 26.75
C THR A 173 26.40 5.93 27.28
N PHE A 174 26.14 5.86 28.59
CA PHE A 174 25.46 4.75 29.24
C PHE A 174 24.06 5.15 29.68
N VAL A 175 23.05 4.47 29.13
CA VAL A 175 21.65 4.62 29.51
C VAL A 175 21.12 3.30 30.08
N TRP A 176 20.44 3.37 31.22
CA TRP A 176 19.85 2.20 31.85
C TRP A 176 18.64 1.72 31.05
N ARG A 177 18.71 0.49 30.53
CA ARG A 177 17.62 -0.15 29.76
C ARG A 177 16.27 -0.11 30.48
N GLY A 178 16.24 -0.38 31.79
CA GLY A 178 15.03 -0.32 32.59
C GLY A 178 14.41 1.09 32.71
N SER A 179 15.18 2.14 32.42
CA SER A 179 14.65 3.51 32.29
C SER A 179 14.01 3.72 30.93
N ILE A 180 14.66 3.28 29.85
CA ILE A 180 14.14 3.36 28.47
C ILE A 180 12.80 2.63 28.38
N ASN A 181 12.75 1.38 28.84
CA ASN A 181 11.52 0.57 28.83
C ASN A 181 10.37 1.22 29.63
N TYR A 182 10.70 1.91 30.73
CA TYR A 182 9.71 2.59 31.56
C TYR A 182 9.10 3.79 30.82
N HIS A 183 9.94 4.63 30.22
CA HIS A 183 9.48 5.78 29.45
C HIS A 183 8.74 5.34 28.19
N LEU A 184 9.20 4.29 27.51
CA LEU A 184 8.53 3.71 26.35
C LEU A 184 7.11 3.23 26.67
N ALA A 185 6.93 2.47 27.76
CA ALA A 185 5.60 2.02 28.17
C ALA A 185 4.69 3.20 28.56
N GLY A 186 5.26 4.25 29.17
CA GLY A 186 4.52 5.49 29.45
C GLY A 186 4.08 6.21 28.18
N LEU A 187 4.98 6.32 27.19
CA LEU A 187 4.71 6.95 25.89
C LEU A 187 3.61 6.20 25.12
N LEU A 188 3.63 4.87 25.13
CA LEU A 188 2.58 4.06 24.48
C LEU A 188 1.22 4.23 25.17
N ASP A 189 1.19 4.31 26.50
CA ASP A 189 -0.04 4.57 27.26
C ASP A 189 -0.62 5.95 26.94
N THR A 190 0.25 6.96 26.79
CA THR A 190 -0.19 8.31 26.40
C THR A 190 -0.71 8.33 24.97
N ILE A 191 -0.04 7.63 24.03
CA ILE A 191 -0.51 7.55 22.63
C ILE A 191 -1.87 6.84 22.56
N ASP A 192 -2.05 5.70 23.23
CA ASP A 192 -3.33 4.97 23.25
C ASP A 192 -4.48 5.86 23.80
N ALA A 193 -4.24 6.55 24.92
CA ALA A 193 -5.19 7.48 25.49
C ALA A 193 -5.52 8.64 24.52
N LEU A 194 -4.54 9.11 23.76
CA LEU A 194 -4.72 10.16 22.76
C LEU A 194 -5.62 9.67 21.61
N TYR A 195 -5.35 8.50 21.04
CA TYR A 195 -6.22 7.91 20.00
C TYR A 195 -7.67 7.73 20.50
N GLN A 196 -7.86 7.28 21.74
CA GLN A 196 -9.19 7.17 22.35
C GLN A 196 -9.87 8.54 22.46
N ARG A 197 -9.15 9.56 22.95
CA ARG A 197 -9.67 10.93 23.07
C ARG A 197 -10.02 11.54 21.71
N TYR A 198 -9.19 11.30 20.70
CA TYR A 198 -9.44 11.70 19.30
C TYR A 198 -10.73 11.07 18.78
N ASN A 199 -10.90 9.75 18.93
CA ASN A 199 -12.10 9.06 18.47
C ASN A 199 -13.36 9.52 19.21
N LEU A 200 -13.28 9.69 20.53
CA LEU A 200 -14.38 10.22 21.33
C LEU A 200 -14.80 11.60 20.83
N PHE A 201 -13.84 12.51 20.63
CA PHE A 201 -14.09 13.84 20.10
C PHE A 201 -14.80 13.81 18.74
N LEU A 202 -14.40 12.91 17.83
CA LEU A 202 -15.08 12.77 16.55
C LEU A 202 -16.53 12.27 16.72
N THR A 203 -16.75 11.27 17.58
CA THR A 203 -18.09 10.68 17.79
C THR A 203 -19.06 11.63 18.50
N GLU A 204 -18.59 12.37 19.51
CA GLU A 204 -19.43 13.31 20.28
C GLU A 204 -19.95 14.45 19.39
N ASN A 205 -19.17 14.86 18.40
CA ASN A 205 -19.51 15.94 17.48
C ASN A 205 -20.07 15.46 16.13
N GLY A 206 -20.16 14.15 15.90
CA GLY A 206 -20.62 13.57 14.62
C GLY A 206 -19.72 13.88 13.42
N TYR A 207 -18.44 14.17 13.65
CA TYR A 207 -17.48 14.52 12.61
C TYR A 207 -16.98 13.32 11.81
N ASP A 208 -17.08 12.13 12.38
CA ASP A 208 -16.80 10.85 11.73
C ASP A 208 -17.59 10.68 10.42
N GLY A 209 -18.91 10.91 10.47
CA GLY A 209 -19.79 10.86 9.31
C GLY A 209 -19.68 12.09 8.41
N LYS A 210 -19.56 13.29 9.00
CA LYS A 210 -19.53 14.56 8.24
C LYS A 210 -18.27 14.73 7.38
N TYR A 211 -17.11 14.35 7.92
CA TYR A 211 -15.82 14.49 7.24
C TYR A 211 -15.26 13.16 6.71
N GLY A 212 -15.98 12.05 6.89
CA GLY A 212 -15.54 10.71 6.46
C GLY A 212 -14.27 10.24 7.20
N LEU A 213 -14.07 10.70 8.43
CA LEU A 213 -12.93 10.33 9.26
C LEU A 213 -13.29 9.06 10.03
N GLY A 214 -12.67 7.93 9.67
CA GLY A 214 -12.87 6.67 10.37
C GLY A 214 -12.29 6.68 11.79
N GLN A 215 -12.66 5.69 12.61
CA GLN A 215 -12.03 5.47 13.92
C GLN A 215 -10.55 5.15 13.72
N ALA A 216 -9.69 5.98 14.30
CA ALA A 216 -8.25 5.78 14.29
C ALA A 216 -7.87 4.76 15.37
N GLN A 217 -7.04 3.79 15.05
CA GLN A 217 -6.47 2.88 16.03
C GLN A 217 -4.96 2.88 15.88
N MET A 218 -4.25 2.79 17.00
CA MET A 218 -2.81 2.61 17.01
C MET A 218 -2.51 1.19 16.52
N PHE A 219 -1.86 1.03 15.36
CA PHE A 219 -1.50 -0.27 14.82
C PHE A 219 -0.28 -0.84 15.57
N ILE A 220 -0.46 -1.87 16.38
CA ILE A 220 0.66 -2.62 16.97
C ILE A 220 0.32 -4.11 16.90
N ILE A 221 1.09 -4.85 16.10
CA ILE A 221 0.74 -6.23 15.74
C ILE A 221 1.51 -7.26 16.57
N GLU A 222 2.67 -6.92 17.13
CA GLU A 222 3.41 -7.81 18.04
C GLU A 222 3.89 -7.07 19.29
N GLY A 223 3.82 -7.73 20.46
CA GLY A 223 4.36 -7.21 21.73
C GLY A 223 3.38 -6.41 22.60
N MET A 224 2.18 -6.08 22.12
CA MET A 224 1.18 -5.33 22.90
C MET A 224 0.77 -6.04 24.19
N ASP A 225 0.66 -7.36 24.20
CA ASP A 225 0.29 -8.09 25.43
C ASP A 225 1.33 -7.88 26.53
N LYS A 226 2.62 -7.90 26.17
CA LYS A 226 3.72 -7.60 27.09
C LYS A 226 3.70 -6.13 27.52
N VAL A 227 3.41 -5.21 26.60
CA VAL A 227 3.29 -3.78 26.92
C VAL A 227 2.10 -3.51 27.84
N ARG A 228 0.92 -4.07 27.55
CA ARG A 228 -0.30 -3.97 28.37
C ARG A 228 -0.08 -4.56 29.76
N GLU A 229 0.53 -5.73 29.84
CA GLU A 229 0.90 -6.34 31.12
C GLU A 229 1.86 -5.44 31.92
N VAL A 230 2.84 -4.82 31.25
CA VAL A 230 3.76 -3.85 31.88
C VAL A 230 3.04 -2.56 32.30
N ILE A 231 2.10 -2.05 31.50
CA ILE A 231 1.28 -0.88 31.83
C ILE A 231 0.39 -1.19 33.04
N GLU A 232 -0.32 -2.31 33.07
CA GLU A 232 -1.16 -2.74 34.20
C GLU A 232 -0.35 -2.94 35.48
N LYS A 233 0.80 -3.63 35.38
CA LYS A 233 1.74 -3.76 36.52
C LYS A 233 2.24 -2.41 37.01
N ASN A 234 2.44 -1.43 36.13
CA ASN A 234 2.82 -0.07 36.51
C ASN A 234 1.65 0.74 37.12
N ARG A 235 0.43 0.62 36.59
CA ARG A 235 -0.78 1.29 37.12
C ARG A 235 -1.10 0.76 38.52
N SER A 236 -1.12 -0.55 38.70
CA SER A 236 -1.31 -1.20 40.01
C SER A 236 -0.21 -0.82 41.00
N ARG A 237 1.06 -0.72 40.57
CA ARG A 237 2.16 -0.18 41.39
C ARG A 237 1.92 1.28 41.81
N LYS A 238 1.50 2.16 40.90
CA LYS A 238 1.22 3.57 41.22
C LYS A 238 0.12 3.67 42.28
N LEU A 239 -0.90 2.83 42.20
CA LEU A 239 -1.97 2.74 43.19
C LEU A 239 -1.48 2.24 44.56
N THR A 240 -0.61 1.23 44.57
CA THR A 240 -0.13 0.53 45.78
C THR A 240 1.15 1.13 46.39
N ARG A 241 1.75 2.15 45.77
CA ARG A 241 3.00 2.83 46.18
C ARG A 241 4.21 1.89 46.39
N HIS A 242 4.24 0.73 45.74
CA HIS A 242 5.36 -0.20 45.84
C HIS A 242 6.63 0.24 45.06
N LYS A 243 7.77 -0.37 45.40
CA LYS A 243 9.07 -0.12 44.74
C LYS A 243 9.07 -0.53 43.27
N LYS A 244 9.90 0.14 42.47
CA LYS A 244 10.02 -0.07 41.01
C LYS A 244 10.57 -1.48 40.75
N ILE A 245 9.84 -2.25 39.93
CA ILE A 245 10.30 -3.54 39.43
C ILE A 245 11.17 -3.27 38.20
N SER A 246 12.38 -3.84 38.15
CA SER A 246 13.25 -3.72 36.98
C SER A 246 12.66 -4.55 35.84
N ASN A 247 12.36 -3.92 34.71
CA ASN A 247 11.96 -4.64 33.50
C ASN A 247 13.09 -4.58 32.47
N ASN A 248 13.81 -5.69 32.31
CA ASN A 248 14.97 -5.81 31.40
C ASN A 248 14.61 -6.45 30.05
N THR A 249 13.33 -6.75 29.80
CA THR A 249 12.89 -7.34 28.53
C THR A 249 13.04 -6.34 27.38
N VAL A 250 13.37 -6.83 26.19
CA VAL A 250 13.31 -6.03 24.96
C VAL A 250 11.83 -5.90 24.58
N ILE A 251 11.35 -4.66 24.49
CA ILE A 251 10.04 -4.37 23.90
C ILE A 251 10.33 -3.97 22.47
N GLU A 252 10.07 -4.87 21.52
CA GLU A 252 10.08 -4.55 20.10
C GLU A 252 8.68 -4.06 19.72
N ILE A 253 8.60 -2.90 19.07
CA ILE A 253 7.35 -2.28 18.63
C ILE A 253 7.49 -2.10 17.13
N ASP A 254 6.66 -2.81 16.38
CA ASP A 254 6.79 -2.89 14.92
C ASP A 254 6.34 -1.63 14.17
N ALA A 255 5.35 -0.87 14.68
CA ALA A 255 4.61 0.07 13.81
C ALA A 255 3.94 1.27 14.52
N CYS A 256 4.67 2.06 15.31
CA CYS A 256 4.15 3.40 15.68
C CYS A 256 4.80 4.44 14.76
N SER A 257 4.14 4.79 13.65
CA SER A 257 4.69 5.74 12.69
C SER A 257 4.25 7.18 13.00
N PRO A 258 5.16 8.17 13.07
CA PRO A 258 4.79 9.58 13.25
C PRO A 258 3.86 10.11 12.15
N LEU A 259 3.91 9.50 10.96
CA LEU A 259 3.05 9.83 9.82
C LEU A 259 1.56 9.57 10.11
N GLU A 260 1.23 8.54 10.89
CA GLU A 260 -0.16 8.28 11.28
C GLU A 260 -0.69 9.38 12.19
N ILE A 261 0.10 9.82 13.17
CA ILE A 261 -0.22 10.92 14.08
C ILE A 261 -0.42 12.22 13.27
N GLN A 262 0.44 12.48 12.29
CA GLN A 262 0.30 13.62 11.38
C GLN A 262 -0.98 13.55 10.54
N LYS A 263 -1.40 12.35 10.07
CA LYS A 263 -2.69 12.18 9.37
C LYS A 263 -3.86 12.60 10.27
N LEU A 264 -3.81 12.30 11.58
CA LEU A 264 -4.83 12.73 12.55
C LEU A 264 -4.85 14.25 12.69
N GLN A 265 -3.69 14.90 12.79
CA GLN A 265 -3.60 16.37 12.83
C GLN A 265 -4.21 17.00 11.58
N CYS A 266 -3.87 16.51 10.38
CA CYS A 266 -4.48 16.99 9.15
C CYS A 266 -6.00 16.81 9.14
N GLY A 267 -6.52 15.75 9.76
CA GLY A 267 -7.95 15.55 9.96
C GLY A 267 -8.58 16.65 10.82
N LEU A 268 -7.96 16.97 11.95
CA LEU A 268 -8.44 18.05 12.84
C LEU A 268 -8.37 19.43 12.19
N SER A 269 -7.31 19.73 11.42
CA SER A 269 -7.23 21.00 10.68
C SER A 269 -8.39 21.15 9.70
N LYS A 270 -8.75 20.08 8.98
CA LYS A 270 -9.91 20.10 8.06
C LYS A 270 -11.24 20.37 8.79
N ILE A 271 -11.40 19.83 10.00
CA ILE A 271 -12.57 20.10 10.84
C ILE A 271 -12.55 21.57 11.27
N ALA A 272 -11.40 22.08 11.75
CA ALA A 272 -11.27 23.47 12.16
C ALA A 272 -11.65 24.45 11.04
N ASP A 273 -11.14 24.21 9.82
CA ASP A 273 -11.46 25.01 8.64
C ASP A 273 -12.94 24.91 8.25
N GLY A 274 -13.52 23.71 8.30
CA GLY A 274 -14.90 23.47 7.89
C GLY A 274 -15.95 23.97 8.89
N GLU A 275 -15.62 24.02 10.18
CA GLU A 275 -16.50 24.53 11.25
C GLU A 275 -16.20 26.00 11.62
N GLY A 276 -15.16 26.60 11.04
CA GLY A 276 -14.75 27.98 11.33
C GLY A 276 -14.15 28.17 12.74
N ILE A 277 -13.53 27.14 13.31
CA ILE A 277 -12.93 27.18 14.65
C ILE A 277 -11.53 27.78 14.54
N ALA A 278 -11.37 29.03 14.98
CA ALA A 278 -10.08 29.71 14.99
C ALA A 278 -9.20 29.23 16.15
N PHE A 279 -7.92 28.93 15.85
CA PHE A 279 -6.93 28.62 16.88
C PHE A 279 -6.51 29.90 17.58
N VAL A 280 -6.40 29.81 18.90
CA VAL A 280 -6.19 30.94 19.78
C VAL A 280 -4.77 30.92 20.29
N GLU A 281 -4.04 32.01 20.05
CA GLU A 281 -2.68 32.23 20.58
C GLU A 281 -2.68 33.33 21.67
N GLY A 282 -1.88 33.11 22.72
CA GLY A 282 -1.67 34.05 23.83
C GLY A 282 -1.94 33.47 25.22
N LYS A 283 -1.15 33.90 26.22
CA LYS A 283 -1.29 33.46 27.63
C LYS A 283 -2.65 33.85 28.20
N GLY A 284 -3.34 32.90 28.84
CA GLY A 284 -4.59 33.13 29.57
C GLY A 284 -5.88 33.04 28.73
N LYS A 285 -5.78 32.76 27.42
CA LYS A 285 -6.96 32.51 26.58
C LYS A 285 -7.38 31.04 26.64
N HIS A 286 -8.69 30.79 26.65
CA HIS A 286 -9.23 29.43 26.66
C HIS A 286 -9.10 28.81 25.26
N LYS A 287 -8.29 27.75 25.14
CA LYS A 287 -8.14 27.02 23.88
C LYS A 287 -9.36 26.12 23.63
N PRO A 288 -9.89 26.07 22.39
CA PRO A 288 -10.93 25.12 22.05
C PRO A 288 -10.40 23.68 22.20
N GLN A 289 -11.31 22.75 22.49
CA GLN A 289 -10.97 21.34 22.69
C GLN A 289 -10.26 20.73 21.47
N LEU A 290 -10.63 21.17 20.26
CA LEU A 290 -9.99 20.77 19.01
C LEU A 290 -8.52 21.21 18.95
N GLN A 291 -8.21 22.45 19.35
CA GLN A 291 -6.85 22.95 19.36
C GLN A 291 -6.00 22.24 20.42
N LEU A 292 -6.55 21.97 21.60
CA LEU A 292 -5.84 21.19 22.63
C LEU A 292 -5.45 19.81 22.10
N LEU A 293 -6.36 19.15 21.40
CA LEU A 293 -6.12 17.82 20.84
C LEU A 293 -5.13 17.87 19.67
N TYR A 294 -5.15 18.94 18.86
CA TYR A 294 -4.19 19.17 17.79
C TYR A 294 -2.76 19.36 18.33
N GLU A 295 -2.59 20.18 19.37
CA GLU A 295 -1.30 20.45 20.02
C GLU A 295 -0.78 19.19 20.73
N GLU A 296 -1.65 18.42 21.38
CA GLU A 296 -1.26 17.14 22.02
C GLU A 296 -0.76 16.08 21.01
N LEU A 297 -1.16 16.16 19.74
CA LEU A 297 -0.62 15.31 18.67
C LEU A 297 0.74 15.80 18.15
N GLU A 298 1.14 17.03 18.46
CA GLU A 298 2.41 17.64 18.02
C GLU A 298 3.56 17.35 18.99
N GLU A 299 3.26 17.23 20.29
CA GLU A 299 4.21 16.93 21.37
C GLU A 299 4.62 15.46 21.43
#